data_AF-A0A438MZ02-F1
#
_entry.id   AF-A0A438MZ02-F1
#
_cell.length_a   1.000
_cell.length_b   1.000
_cell.length_c   1.000
_cell.angle_alpha   90.00
_cell.angle_beta   90.00
_cell.angle_gamma   90.00
#
_symmetry.space_group_name_H-M   'P 1'
#
loop_
_entity.id
_entity.type
_entity.pdbx_description
1 polymer ?
#
loop_
_entity_poly.entity_id
_entity_poly.type
_entity_poly.pdbx_seq_one_letter_code
_entity_poly.pdbx_strand_id
1 'polypeptide(L)'
;MARKFLNGLTKCIEQNETLGINVSNWKLAKEREERLFKSEHGGASEILNNRPIPEEIISYCVGDTDLWRNLIREESNMRISLSQQPGCQPHGSSRSLAPWTTDQNRILDQRHYMPPVDYFDGAFEPEDDFYDSWDDDGSNDYED
;
A
#
# COMPACT_ATOMS: atom_id res chain seq x y z
N MET A 1 -9.62 -22.41 7.67
CA MET A 1 -9.20 -21.03 7.34
C MET A 1 -8.18 -21.09 6.19
N ALA A 2 -8.53 -20.60 5.00
CA ALA A 2 -7.58 -20.51 3.88
C ALA A 2 -6.76 -19.21 4.02
N ARG A 3 -5.43 -19.29 3.86
CA ARG A 3 -4.56 -18.10 3.84
C ARG A 3 -4.89 -17.26 2.60
N LYS A 4 -5.31 -16.00 2.79
CA LYS A 4 -5.49 -15.06 1.68
C LYS A 4 -4.12 -14.67 1.15
N PHE A 5 -3.88 -14.88 -0.15
CA PHE A 5 -2.63 -14.49 -0.80
C PHE A 5 -2.60 -12.96 -0.99
N LEU A 6 -1.47 -12.34 -0.65
CA LEU A 6 -1.23 -10.93 -0.99
C LEU A 6 -1.09 -10.80 -2.51
N ASN A 7 -1.60 -9.69 -3.06
CA ASN A 7 -1.39 -9.38 -4.47
C ASN A 7 0.06 -8.93 -4.68
N GLY A 8 0.69 -9.41 -5.76
CA GLY A 8 1.98 -8.88 -6.20
C GLY A 8 1.86 -7.46 -6.75
N LEU A 9 2.99 -6.74 -6.79
CA LEU A 9 3.06 -5.33 -7.22
C LEU A 9 2.41 -5.08 -8.58
N THR A 10 2.69 -5.94 -9.55
CA THR A 10 2.11 -5.86 -10.90
C THR A 10 0.58 -5.89 -10.85
N LYS A 11 0.00 -6.77 -10.04
CA LYS A 11 -1.44 -6.89 -9.88
C LYS A 11 -2.05 -5.66 -9.18
N CYS A 12 -1.31 -5.04 -8.26
CA CYS A 12 -1.72 -3.77 -7.65
C CYS A 12 -1.70 -2.62 -8.68
N ILE A 13 -0.71 -2.59 -9.57
CA ILE A 13 -0.58 -1.56 -10.61
C ILE A 13 -1.65 -1.71 -11.70
N GLU A 14 -1.94 -2.93 -12.16
CA GLU A 14 -3.01 -3.19 -13.15
C GLU A 14 -4.38 -2.77 -12.63
N GLN A 15 -4.62 -2.88 -11.34
CA GLN A 15 -5.86 -2.39 -10.73
C GLN A 15 -5.90 -0.87 -10.70
N ASN A 16 -4.73 -0.24 -10.62
CA ASN A 16 -4.58 1.21 -10.67
C ASN A 16 -4.72 1.76 -12.10
N GLU A 17 -4.54 0.94 -13.13
CA GLU A 17 -4.86 1.29 -14.54
C GLU A 17 -6.35 1.62 -14.72
N THR A 18 -7.22 0.93 -13.98
CA THR A 18 -8.67 1.25 -13.94
C THR A 18 -8.97 2.64 -13.35
N LEU A 19 -7.96 3.30 -12.79
CA LEU A 19 -8.01 4.66 -12.23
C LEU A 19 -7.55 5.73 -13.23
N GLY A 20 -7.36 5.36 -14.50
CA GLY A 20 -7.06 6.30 -15.59
C GLY A 20 -5.59 6.65 -15.76
N ILE A 21 -4.70 5.95 -15.06
CA ILE A 21 -3.27 6.22 -15.14
C ILE A 21 -2.65 5.39 -16.26
N ASN A 22 -1.97 6.06 -17.19
CA ASN A 22 -1.38 5.42 -18.36
C ASN A 22 -0.11 4.64 -17.98
N VAL A 23 -0.29 3.38 -17.61
CA VAL A 23 0.78 2.41 -17.29
C VAL A 23 1.23 1.56 -18.47
N SER A 24 0.70 1.81 -19.67
CA SER A 24 0.94 0.98 -20.87
C SER A 24 2.42 0.88 -21.25
N ASN A 25 3.15 2.00 -21.23
CA ASN A 25 4.59 2.02 -21.52
C ASN A 25 5.41 1.23 -20.49
N TRP A 26 5.07 1.35 -19.19
CA TRP A 26 5.71 0.57 -18.14
C TRP A 26 5.43 -0.93 -18.32
N LYS A 27 4.19 -1.30 -18.65
CA LYS A 27 3.79 -2.70 -18.85
C LYS A 27 4.54 -3.35 -20.01
N LEU A 28 4.70 -2.63 -21.13
CA LEU A 28 5.47 -3.10 -22.28
C LEU A 28 6.97 -3.24 -21.97
N ALA A 29 7.56 -2.26 -21.28
CA ALA A 29 8.96 -2.34 -20.85
C ALA A 29 9.17 -3.51 -19.89
N LYS A 30 8.24 -3.68 -18.94
CA LYS A 30 8.27 -4.75 -17.95
C LYS A 30 8.16 -6.12 -18.58
N GLU A 31 7.21 -6.33 -19.48
CA GLU A 31 7.03 -7.60 -20.17
C GLU A 31 8.28 -7.97 -20.98
N ARG A 32 8.90 -7.01 -21.66
CA ARG A 32 10.14 -7.24 -22.41
C ARG A 32 11.28 -7.73 -21.51
N GLU A 33 11.43 -7.11 -20.35
CA GLU A 33 12.55 -7.38 -19.44
C GLU A 33 12.31 -8.63 -18.57
N GLU A 34 11.06 -8.94 -18.20
CA GLU A 34 10.71 -10.19 -17.51
C GLU A 34 11.05 -11.43 -18.33
N ARG A 35 10.90 -11.36 -19.65
CA ARG A 35 11.25 -12.46 -20.56
C ARG A 35 12.73 -12.86 -20.49
N LEU A 36 13.60 -11.97 -20.02
CA LEU A 36 15.05 -12.24 -19.93
C LEU A 36 15.40 -13.19 -18.78
N PHE A 37 14.65 -13.18 -17.68
CA PHE A 37 15.00 -13.93 -16.47
C PHE A 37 13.92 -14.89 -15.97
N LYS A 38 12.67 -14.76 -16.43
CA LYS A 38 11.60 -15.70 -16.06
C LYS A 38 11.66 -16.96 -16.91
N SER A 39 11.78 -18.12 -16.25
CA SER A 39 11.83 -19.43 -16.91
C SER A 39 10.58 -19.75 -17.73
N GLU A 40 9.41 -19.28 -17.30
CA GLU A 40 8.13 -19.37 -18.03
C GLU A 40 8.17 -18.74 -19.43
N HIS A 41 9.10 -17.81 -19.67
CA HIS A 41 9.27 -17.11 -20.94
C HIS A 41 10.55 -17.52 -21.70
N GLY A 42 11.22 -18.58 -21.27
CA GLY A 42 12.52 -19.00 -21.82
C GLY A 42 13.71 -18.21 -21.29
N GLY A 43 13.51 -17.37 -20.27
CA GLY A 43 14.57 -16.64 -19.57
C GLY A 43 15.31 -17.52 -18.56
N ALA A 44 16.55 -17.16 -18.24
CA ALA A 44 17.36 -17.88 -17.28
C ALA A 44 17.48 -17.07 -15.99
N SER A 45 17.01 -17.60 -14.85
CA SER A 45 17.19 -16.95 -13.55
C SER A 45 18.67 -16.77 -13.18
N GLU A 46 19.54 -17.57 -13.80
CA GLU A 46 21.00 -17.49 -13.72
C GLU A 46 21.55 -16.13 -14.16
N ILE A 47 20.82 -15.38 -14.99
CA ILE A 47 21.22 -14.03 -15.40
C ILE A 47 21.33 -13.07 -14.20
N LEU A 48 20.57 -13.35 -13.13
CA LEU A 48 20.64 -12.60 -11.86
C LEU A 48 21.90 -12.93 -11.05
N ASN A 49 22.61 -14.02 -11.36
CA ASN A 49 23.88 -14.39 -10.72
C ASN A 49 25.08 -13.67 -11.35
N ASN A 50 24.93 -13.13 -12.56
CA ASN A 50 26.00 -12.40 -13.25
C ASN A 50 26.38 -11.13 -12.47
N ARG A 51 27.67 -10.83 -12.47
CA ARG A 51 28.24 -9.61 -11.89
C ARG A 51 29.20 -8.98 -12.91
N PRO A 52 29.07 -7.68 -13.22
CA PRO A 52 28.05 -6.73 -12.73
C PRO A 52 26.63 -7.10 -13.19
N ILE A 53 25.61 -6.59 -12.48
CA ILE A 53 24.20 -6.86 -12.83
C ILE A 53 23.92 -6.26 -14.21
N PRO A 54 23.30 -7.01 -15.15
CA PRO A 54 22.94 -6.51 -16.47
C PRO A 54 22.05 -5.26 -16.39
N GLU A 55 22.28 -4.33 -17.30
CA GLU A 55 21.59 -3.03 -17.31
C GLU A 55 20.07 -3.18 -17.49
N GLU A 56 19.64 -4.19 -18.24
CA GLU A 56 18.22 -4.50 -18.46
C GLU A 56 17.49 -4.92 -17.19
N ILE A 57 18.20 -5.55 -16.25
CA ILE A 57 17.63 -5.94 -14.95
C ILE A 57 17.59 -4.72 -14.03
N ILE A 58 18.59 -3.85 -14.14
CA ILE A 58 18.61 -2.58 -13.40
C ILE A 58 17.46 -1.69 -13.89
N SER A 59 17.25 -1.55 -15.21
CA SER A 59 16.15 -0.77 -15.78
C SER A 59 14.80 -1.31 -15.36
N TYR A 60 14.65 -2.63 -15.30
CA TYR A 60 13.45 -3.29 -14.80
C TYR A 60 13.14 -2.87 -13.35
N CYS A 61 14.13 -2.93 -12.46
CA CYS A 61 13.95 -2.53 -11.06
C CYS A 61 13.68 -1.02 -10.90
N VAL A 62 14.39 -0.18 -11.66
CA VAL A 62 14.21 1.29 -11.62
C VAL A 62 12.81 1.67 -12.13
N GLY A 63 12.35 1.04 -13.21
CA GLY A 63 11.04 1.30 -13.81
C GLY A 63 9.88 1.12 -12.83
N ASP A 64 9.95 0.13 -11.94
CA ASP A 64 8.96 -0.05 -10.87
C ASP A 64 8.98 1.11 -9.88
N THR A 65 10.17 1.53 -9.44
CA THR A 65 10.30 2.63 -8.47
C THR A 65 9.85 3.97 -9.04
N ASP A 66 10.17 4.24 -10.31
CA ASP A 66 9.80 5.48 -10.98
C ASP A 66 8.30 5.55 -11.23
N LEU A 67 7.68 4.42 -11.63
CA LEU A 67 6.24 4.36 -11.77
C LEU A 67 5.56 4.69 -10.43
N TRP A 68 5.94 4.02 -9.35
CA TRP A 68 5.36 4.28 -8.02
C TRP A 68 5.53 5.74 -7.57
N ARG A 69 6.70 6.33 -7.79
CA ARG A 69 6.95 7.74 -7.48
C ARG A 69 6.04 8.67 -8.28
N ASN A 70 5.84 8.39 -9.57
CA ASN A 70 4.96 9.19 -10.42
C ASN A 70 3.49 9.09 -9.98
N LEU A 71 3.02 7.88 -9.64
CA LEU A 71 1.68 7.66 -9.10
C LEU A 71 1.43 8.47 -7.82
N ILE A 72 2.35 8.37 -6.85
CA ILE A 72 2.25 9.09 -5.58
C ILE A 72 2.26 10.61 -5.82
N ARG A 73 3.12 11.09 -6.74
CA ARG A 73 3.23 12.51 -7.06
C ARG A 73 1.94 13.05 -7.67
N GLU A 74 1.35 12.34 -8.62
CA GLU A 74 0.10 12.75 -9.27
C GLU A 74 -1.05 12.84 -8.26
N GLU A 75 -1.24 11.79 -7.45
CA GLU A 75 -2.26 11.75 -6.40
C GLU A 75 -2.06 12.88 -5.38
N SER A 76 -0.81 13.09 -4.94
CA SER A 76 -0.46 14.16 -4.00
C SER A 76 -0.80 15.55 -4.57
N ASN A 77 -0.50 15.78 -5.86
CA ASN A 77 -0.83 17.05 -6.52
C ASN A 77 -2.34 17.28 -6.63
N MET A 78 -3.12 16.23 -6.88
CA MET A 78 -4.58 16.31 -6.87
C MET A 78 -5.10 16.70 -5.49
N ARG A 79 -4.56 16.12 -4.41
CA ARG A 79 -4.94 16.49 -3.03
C ARG A 79 -4.58 17.93 -2.69
N ILE A 80 -3.37 18.36 -3.05
CA ILE A 80 -2.95 19.75 -2.84
C ILE A 80 -3.95 20.67 -3.55
N SER A 81 -4.26 20.42 -4.81
CA SER A 81 -5.21 21.21 -5.59
C SER A 81 -6.61 21.25 -4.95
N LEU A 82 -7.13 20.11 -4.49
CA LEU A 82 -8.41 20.03 -3.79
C LEU A 82 -8.39 20.76 -2.44
N SER A 83 -7.26 20.77 -1.74
CA SER A 83 -7.11 21.45 -0.45
C SER A 83 -7.15 22.98 -0.58
N GLN A 84 -6.68 23.51 -1.71
CA GLN A 84 -6.65 24.94 -1.98
C GLN A 84 -8.01 25.50 -2.46
N GLN A 85 -9.01 24.63 -2.69
CA GLN A 85 -10.35 25.07 -3.08
C GLN A 85 -11.05 25.78 -1.90
N PRO A 86 -11.76 26.90 -2.13
CA PRO A 86 -12.38 27.70 -1.06
C PRO A 86 -13.45 26.94 -0.25
N GLY A 87 -13.98 25.84 -0.77
CA GLY A 87 -14.93 24.96 -0.07
C GLY A 87 -14.29 23.76 0.63
N CYS A 88 -12.96 23.67 0.69
CA CYS A 88 -12.29 22.53 1.32
C CYS A 88 -12.52 22.52 2.84
N GLN A 89 -13.24 21.51 3.33
CA GLN A 89 -13.39 21.23 4.76
C GLN A 89 -12.33 20.18 5.17
N PRO A 90 -11.23 20.56 5.83
CA PRO A 90 -10.16 19.63 6.18
C PRO A 90 -10.60 18.55 7.18
N HIS A 91 -11.55 18.88 8.06
CA HIS A 91 -12.11 17.97 9.07
C HIS A 91 -13.49 17.42 8.69
N GLY A 92 -13.90 17.53 7.43
CA GLY A 92 -15.18 17.00 6.97
C GLY A 92 -15.21 15.47 7.02
N SER A 93 -16.37 14.88 7.32
CA SER A 93 -16.54 13.41 7.37
C SER A 93 -16.10 12.70 6.07
N SER A 94 -16.24 13.35 4.91
CA SER A 94 -15.76 12.85 3.61
C SER A 94 -14.23 12.76 3.49
N ARG A 95 -13.47 13.34 4.42
CA ARG A 95 -12.00 13.22 4.52
C ARG A 95 -11.55 12.02 5.36
N SER A 96 -12.47 11.32 6.04
CA SER A 96 -12.17 10.09 6.77
C SER A 96 -11.86 8.90 5.86
N LEU A 97 -12.33 8.99 4.60
CA LEU A 97 -12.12 7.94 3.61
C LEU A 97 -10.85 8.20 2.80
N ALA A 98 -10.24 7.10 2.37
CA ALA A 98 -9.15 7.09 1.41
C ALA A 98 -9.60 7.77 0.10
N PRO A 99 -8.67 8.36 -0.68
CA PRO A 99 -8.93 9.26 -1.81
C PRO A 99 -9.59 8.59 -3.01
N TRP A 100 -9.82 7.28 -2.93
CA TRP A 100 -10.41 6.48 -3.98
C TRP A 100 -11.92 6.70 -4.03
N THR A 101 -12.53 6.39 -5.17
CA THR A 101 -14.00 6.45 -5.30
C THR A 101 -14.66 5.47 -4.33
N THR A 102 -15.94 5.68 -4.02
CA THR A 102 -16.71 4.78 -3.13
C THR A 102 -16.64 3.32 -3.57
N ASP A 103 -16.72 3.07 -4.88
CA ASP A 103 -16.62 1.71 -5.42
C ASP A 103 -15.21 1.13 -5.27
N GLN A 104 -14.17 1.95 -5.44
CA GLN A 104 -12.78 1.52 -5.22
C GLN A 104 -12.50 1.24 -3.75
N ASN A 105 -12.96 2.10 -2.84
CA ASN A 105 -12.87 1.87 -1.39
C ASN A 105 -13.57 0.55 -1.02
N ARG A 106 -14.79 0.31 -1.54
CA ARG A 106 -15.50 -0.96 -1.33
C ARG A 106 -14.69 -2.18 -1.79
N ILE A 107 -14.03 -2.09 -2.95
CA ILE A 107 -13.18 -3.18 -3.47
C ILE A 107 -11.93 -3.38 -2.60
N LEU A 108 -11.31 -2.30 -2.11
CA LEU A 108 -10.14 -2.36 -1.24
C LEU A 108 -10.50 -2.96 0.13
N ASP A 109 -11.60 -2.53 0.74
CA ASP A 109 -12.07 -3.03 2.04
C ASP A 109 -12.36 -4.54 2.00
N GLN A 110 -12.98 -5.03 0.91
CA GLN A 110 -13.23 -6.47 0.73
C GLN A 110 -11.94 -7.30 0.69
N ARG A 111 -10.85 -6.72 0.19
CA ARG A 111 -9.55 -7.40 0.07
C ARG A 111 -8.76 -7.35 1.35
N HIS A 112 -8.83 -6.22 2.05
CA HIS A 112 -8.17 -6.00 3.34
C HIS A 112 -9.00 -6.47 4.53
N TYR A 113 -10.17 -7.08 4.30
CA TYR A 113 -10.97 -7.69 5.35
C TYR A 113 -10.15 -8.77 6.09
N MET A 114 -9.59 -8.36 7.22
CA MET A 114 -9.18 -9.25 8.29
C MET A 114 -10.45 -9.58 9.08
N PRO A 115 -10.82 -10.86 9.22
CA PRO A 115 -11.84 -11.21 10.20
C PRO A 115 -11.39 -10.68 11.56
N PRO A 116 -12.33 -10.23 12.42
CA PRO A 116 -12.03 -9.95 13.81
C PRO A 116 -11.24 -11.13 14.38
N VAL A 117 -10.05 -10.85 14.89
CA VAL A 117 -9.31 -11.86 15.65
C VAL A 117 -10.05 -11.91 16.99
N ASP A 118 -10.84 -12.97 17.19
CA ASP A 118 -11.43 -13.25 18.48
C ASP A 118 -10.29 -13.58 19.45
N TYR A 119 -9.76 -12.56 20.12
CA TYR A 119 -8.79 -12.71 21.23
C TYR A 119 -9.41 -13.40 22.47
N PHE A 120 -10.67 -13.85 22.37
CA PHE A 120 -11.51 -14.32 23.48
C PHE A 120 -11.69 -15.85 23.55
N ASP A 121 -10.95 -16.64 22.75
CA ASP A 121 -11.04 -18.11 22.77
C ASP A 121 -9.84 -18.79 23.47
N GLY A 122 -9.10 -18.04 24.28
CA GLY A 122 -8.24 -18.58 25.31
C GLY A 122 -8.88 -18.28 26.66
N ALA A 123 -9.24 -19.31 27.42
CA ALA A 123 -9.68 -19.17 28.80
C ALA A 123 -8.63 -18.36 29.59
N PHE A 124 -8.88 -17.07 29.74
CA PHE A 124 -8.22 -16.25 30.75
C PHE A 124 -8.83 -16.70 32.07
N GLU A 125 -8.18 -17.66 32.73
CA GLU A 125 -8.36 -17.78 34.17
C GLU A 125 -7.95 -16.42 34.74
N PRO A 126 -8.84 -15.72 35.45
CA PRO A 126 -8.47 -14.46 36.08
C PRO A 126 -7.48 -14.79 37.19
N GLU A 127 -6.18 -14.74 36.90
CA GLU A 127 -5.21 -14.46 37.95
C GLU A 127 -5.41 -13.00 38.35
N ASP A 128 -6.20 -12.86 39.41
CA ASP A 128 -6.44 -11.65 40.17
C ASP A 128 -5.13 -11.12 40.77
N ASP A 129 -4.30 -10.36 40.02
CA ASP A 129 -3.28 -9.43 40.55
C ASP A 129 -2.22 -8.92 39.53
N PHE A 130 -2.61 -8.20 38.48
CA PHE A 130 -1.61 -7.35 37.78
C PHE A 130 -2.19 -6.11 37.09
N TYR A 131 -2.93 -5.30 37.84
CA TYR A 131 -3.14 -3.89 37.49
C TYR A 131 -2.75 -3.03 38.70
N ASP A 132 -1.47 -3.05 39.03
CA ASP A 132 -0.88 -2.03 39.87
C ASP A 132 -0.53 -0.80 39.01
N SER A 133 -1.17 0.31 39.36
CA SER A 133 -0.67 1.68 39.33
C SER A 133 -0.25 2.24 37.96
N TRP A 134 -1.24 2.81 37.26
CA TRP A 134 -1.01 4.05 36.53
C TRP A 134 -1.82 5.12 37.26
N ASP A 135 -1.34 5.48 38.45
CA ASP A 135 -1.87 6.64 39.16
C ASP A 135 -1.60 7.89 38.32
N ASP A 136 -2.73 8.54 38.02
CA ASP A 136 -2.93 9.82 37.40
C ASP A 136 -2.24 10.93 38.24
N ASP A 137 -1.01 11.29 37.89
CA ASP A 137 -0.41 12.57 38.28
C ASP A 137 -0.84 13.63 37.27
N GLY A 138 -2.05 14.15 37.49
CA GLY A 138 -2.48 15.42 36.97
C GLY A 138 -1.78 16.57 37.70
N SER A 139 -0.58 16.95 37.25
CA SER A 139 0.01 18.25 37.56
C SER A 139 -0.24 19.20 36.38
N ASN A 140 -1.31 19.97 36.52
CA ASN A 140 -1.81 20.96 35.56
C ASN A 140 -1.25 22.34 35.94
N ASP A 141 0.03 22.60 35.64
CA ASP A 141 0.65 23.91 35.88
C ASP A 141 0.48 24.82 34.65
N TYR A 142 -0.69 25.43 34.54
CA TYR A 142 -0.81 26.75 33.91
C TYR A 142 -1.06 27.76 35.03
N GLU A 143 0.01 28.41 35.48
CA GLU A 143 -0.11 29.67 36.24
C GLU A 143 0.06 30.87 35.30
N ASP A 144 -0.70 31.91 35.66
CA ASP A 144 -1.03 33.20 35.03
C ASP A 144 0.18 34.10 34.66
#